data_AF-A0A937UKY4-F1
#
_entry.id   AF-A0A937UKY4-F1
#
_cell.length_a   1.000
_cell.length_b   1.000
_cell.length_c   1.000
_cell.angle_alpha   90.00
_cell.angle_beta   90.00
_cell.angle_gamma   90.00
#
_symmetry.space_group_name_H-M   'P 1'
#
loop_
_entity.id
_entity.type
_entity.pdbx_description
1 polymer ?
#
loop_
_entity_poly.entity_id
_entity_poly.type
_entity_poly.pdbx_seq_one_letter_code
_entity_poly.pdbx_strand_id
1 'polypeptide(L)'
;GTAYPGWVRKWNSHGYAAIAMDLEGHLPGGKHHGVEGNFPTGKGHRNAGPARIDWFGDRDLPDEEQWFYHAVADVIRANSLLRASRLVNAKRIGLTGISWGGTVVSTAAGVDPRFAFVIPVYGAGFIHESDNPGLAQWFPPKHMTAEQFRDYRTKWDPSAHLPYAKMPMLFVTSVADPVFQIDIFAKSARTAGGPTVMCVRPWMIHGHGNGWDDACEIYDFANNVVKGGKPLPRLGRPRIDPRTRIVQTKYGASRDFTEAWVYYTTAGGRLKDRKWAFIRCKIGERELVATTPLPEGTKAFLVYVFKDVGGHRSNHSASDLVVVSSPPR
;
A
#
# COMPACT_ATOMS: atom_id res chain seq x y z
N GLY A 1 -8.52 -14.78 -2.60
CA GLY A 1 -9.13 -13.45 -2.39
C GLY A 1 -10.23 -13.25 -3.40
N THR A 2 -11.36 -12.60 -3.08
CA THR A 2 -12.63 -12.69 -3.85
C THR A 2 -12.85 -11.57 -4.87
N ALA A 3 -13.56 -11.87 -5.96
CA ALA A 3 -14.08 -10.86 -6.89
C ALA A 3 -15.25 -10.08 -6.23
N TYR A 4 -15.06 -8.79 -5.93
CA TYR A 4 -16.06 -7.96 -5.26
C TYR A 4 -16.83 -7.06 -6.26
N PRO A 5 -18.13 -7.31 -6.53
CA PRO A 5 -18.92 -6.46 -7.43
C PRO A 5 -19.07 -5.02 -6.92
N GLY A 6 -19.13 -4.84 -5.59
CA GLY A 6 -19.18 -3.50 -4.98
C GLY A 6 -17.95 -2.66 -5.31
N TRP A 7 -16.77 -3.26 -5.34
CA TRP A 7 -15.53 -2.57 -5.67
C TRP A 7 -15.47 -2.18 -7.14
N VAL A 8 -15.95 -3.05 -8.05
CA VAL A 8 -16.11 -2.72 -9.47
C VAL A 8 -17.08 -1.56 -9.65
N ARG A 9 -18.26 -1.59 -8.99
CA ARG A 9 -19.23 -0.49 -9.04
C ARG A 9 -18.64 0.84 -8.56
N LYS A 10 -17.79 0.82 -7.53
CA LYS A 10 -17.09 2.01 -7.04
C LYS A 10 -16.17 2.60 -8.11
N TRP A 11 -15.33 1.79 -8.77
CA TRP A 11 -14.50 2.29 -9.88
C TRP A 11 -15.35 2.79 -11.07
N ASN A 12 -16.45 2.10 -11.38
CA ASN A 12 -17.40 2.53 -12.40
C ASN A 12 -18.02 3.90 -12.08
N SER A 13 -18.40 4.17 -10.83
CA SER A 13 -18.92 5.48 -10.42
C SER A 13 -17.88 6.60 -10.51
N HIS A 14 -16.59 6.26 -10.48
CA HIS A 14 -15.48 7.19 -10.78
C HIS A 14 -15.13 7.25 -12.28
N GLY A 15 -15.94 6.64 -13.15
CA GLY A 15 -15.80 6.68 -14.61
C GLY A 15 -14.64 5.83 -15.14
N TYR A 16 -14.43 4.65 -14.56
CA TYR A 16 -13.47 3.65 -15.03
C TYR A 16 -14.21 2.38 -15.46
N ALA A 17 -13.77 1.74 -16.54
CA ALA A 17 -14.06 0.32 -16.73
C ALA A 17 -13.18 -0.47 -15.75
N ALA A 18 -13.77 -1.42 -15.01
CA ALA A 18 -13.03 -2.17 -14.00
C ALA A 18 -13.32 -3.68 -14.08
N ILE A 19 -12.31 -4.47 -13.73
CA ILE A 19 -12.39 -5.90 -13.51
C ILE A 19 -11.82 -6.21 -12.12
N ALA A 20 -12.51 -7.05 -11.37
CA ALA A 20 -12.01 -7.68 -10.16
C ALA A 20 -12.08 -9.19 -10.34
N MET A 21 -11.11 -9.92 -9.81
CA MET A 21 -11.01 -11.37 -9.97
C MET A 21 -10.78 -12.06 -8.63
N ASP A 22 -11.14 -13.34 -8.55
CA ASP A 22 -10.70 -14.17 -7.44
C ASP A 22 -9.29 -14.70 -7.75
N LEU A 23 -8.32 -14.41 -6.87
CA LEU A 23 -6.91 -14.78 -7.09
C LEU A 23 -6.60 -16.25 -6.77
N GLU A 24 -7.58 -17.02 -6.32
CA GLU A 24 -7.46 -18.47 -6.05
C GLU A 24 -8.41 -19.26 -6.96
N GLY A 25 -9.08 -18.60 -7.90
CA GLY A 25 -9.99 -19.22 -8.86
C GLY A 25 -11.31 -19.72 -8.28
N HIS A 26 -11.72 -19.22 -7.10
CA HIS A 26 -13.01 -19.59 -6.52
C HIS A 26 -14.19 -18.89 -7.22
N LEU A 27 -15.33 -19.55 -7.23
CA LEU A 27 -16.61 -18.90 -7.49
C LEU A 27 -16.90 -17.90 -6.37
N PRO A 28 -17.53 -16.75 -6.66
CA PRO A 28 -17.85 -15.78 -5.65
C PRO A 28 -19.00 -16.36 -4.82
N GLY A 29 -18.66 -16.99 -3.69
CA GLY A 29 -19.59 -17.75 -2.86
C GLY A 29 -19.77 -17.18 -1.45
N GLY A 30 -20.69 -17.73 -0.68
CA GLY A 30 -20.95 -17.36 0.71
C GLY A 30 -21.68 -16.02 0.87
N LYS A 31 -21.56 -15.43 2.06
CA LYS A 31 -22.18 -14.14 2.43
C LYS A 31 -21.28 -12.93 2.11
N HIS A 32 -20.34 -13.07 1.16
CA HIS A 32 -19.45 -11.96 0.80
C HIS A 32 -20.25 -10.79 0.19
N HIS A 33 -19.93 -9.56 0.60
CA HIS A 33 -20.73 -8.36 0.34
C HIS A 33 -21.07 -8.17 -1.15
N GLY A 34 -22.35 -8.30 -1.48
CA GLY A 34 -22.89 -7.93 -2.79
C GLY A 34 -22.57 -8.90 -3.93
N VAL A 35 -22.23 -10.16 -3.59
CA VAL A 35 -22.07 -11.25 -4.54
C VAL A 35 -23.42 -11.96 -4.75
N GLU A 36 -23.88 -11.99 -5.99
CA GLU A 36 -25.09 -12.72 -6.41
C GLU A 36 -24.73 -14.17 -6.75
N GLY A 37 -25.63 -15.11 -6.43
CA GLY A 37 -25.52 -16.51 -6.89
C GLY A 37 -25.40 -17.58 -5.80
N ASN A 38 -25.27 -17.21 -4.51
CA ASN A 38 -25.26 -18.14 -3.37
C ASN A 38 -24.34 -19.37 -3.57
N PHE A 39 -23.22 -19.22 -4.28
CA PHE A 39 -22.27 -20.32 -4.46
C PHE A 39 -21.70 -20.74 -3.09
N PRO A 40 -21.35 -22.01 -2.87
CA PRO A 40 -20.64 -22.41 -1.66
C PRO A 40 -19.32 -21.65 -1.52
N THR A 41 -19.00 -21.20 -0.31
CA THR A 41 -17.70 -20.57 0.00
C THR A 41 -16.56 -21.51 -0.37
N GLY A 42 -15.52 -20.99 -1.04
CA GLY A 42 -14.32 -21.78 -1.38
C GLY A 42 -14.54 -22.80 -2.50
N LYS A 43 -15.66 -22.75 -3.23
CA LYS A 43 -15.86 -23.63 -4.40
C LYS A 43 -15.00 -23.16 -5.57
N GLY A 44 -13.91 -23.89 -5.85
CA GLY A 44 -13.06 -23.65 -7.01
C GLY A 44 -13.80 -23.79 -8.35
N HIS A 45 -13.42 -22.97 -9.33
CA HIS A 45 -13.79 -23.18 -10.73
C HIS A 45 -12.97 -24.36 -11.30
N ARG A 46 -13.50 -25.07 -12.32
CA ARG A 46 -12.80 -26.21 -12.95
C ARG A 46 -11.44 -25.87 -13.57
N ASN A 47 -11.20 -24.58 -13.83
CA ASN A 47 -9.97 -24.04 -14.39
C ASN A 47 -9.24 -23.15 -13.36
N ALA A 48 -9.48 -23.35 -12.06
CA ALA A 48 -8.80 -22.60 -11.01
C ALA A 48 -7.31 -22.97 -10.96
N GLY A 49 -6.48 -21.98 -10.64
CA GLY A 49 -5.09 -22.21 -10.23
C GLY A 49 -5.00 -22.76 -8.80
N PRO A 50 -3.77 -22.96 -8.28
CA PRO A 50 -3.58 -23.40 -6.91
C PRO A 50 -4.18 -22.40 -5.91
N ALA A 51 -4.84 -22.92 -4.88
CA ALA A 51 -5.29 -22.12 -3.75
C ALA A 51 -4.11 -21.83 -2.82
N ARG A 52 -4.16 -20.68 -2.14
CA ARG A 52 -3.09 -20.32 -1.21
C ARG A 52 -3.10 -21.21 0.03
N ILE A 53 -1.95 -21.76 0.39
CA ILE A 53 -1.78 -22.53 1.64
C ILE A 53 -1.27 -21.59 2.73
N ASP A 54 -2.15 -21.18 3.64
CA ASP A 54 -1.85 -20.23 4.73
C ASP A 54 -1.16 -18.93 4.22
N TRP A 55 -0.02 -18.50 4.77
CA TRP A 55 0.73 -17.33 4.28
C TRP A 55 1.80 -17.69 3.25
N PHE A 56 2.53 -18.79 3.48
CA PHE A 56 3.65 -19.26 2.64
C PHE A 56 3.75 -20.80 2.61
N GLY A 57 2.65 -21.51 2.83
CA GLY A 57 2.62 -22.97 2.98
C GLY A 57 2.95 -23.76 1.72
N ASP A 58 2.85 -23.12 0.56
CA ASP A 58 3.14 -23.66 -0.77
C ASP A 58 4.61 -23.48 -1.20
N ARG A 59 5.46 -22.87 -0.38
CA ARG A 59 6.86 -22.53 -0.74
C ARG A 59 7.74 -23.72 -1.13
N ASP A 60 7.34 -24.94 -0.77
CA ASP A 60 8.04 -26.19 -1.06
C ASP A 60 7.63 -26.81 -2.40
N LEU A 61 6.57 -26.29 -3.01
CA LEU A 61 6.11 -26.71 -4.32
C LEU A 61 6.94 -26.04 -5.42
N PRO A 62 7.00 -26.63 -6.63
CA PRO A 62 7.53 -25.95 -7.80
C PRO A 62 6.91 -24.58 -8.02
N ASP A 63 7.65 -23.62 -8.58
CA ASP A 63 7.19 -22.23 -8.77
C ASP A 63 5.81 -22.15 -9.45
N GLU A 64 5.56 -22.99 -10.46
CA GLU A 64 4.30 -23.06 -11.22
C GLU A 64 3.14 -23.71 -10.45
N GLU A 65 3.39 -24.24 -9.26
CA GLU A 65 2.38 -24.78 -8.34
C GLU A 65 2.14 -23.85 -7.14
N GLN A 66 2.88 -22.76 -7.02
CA GLN A 66 2.70 -21.77 -5.95
C GLN A 66 1.62 -20.74 -6.31
N TRP A 67 0.76 -20.41 -5.36
CA TRP A 67 -0.34 -19.46 -5.54
C TRP A 67 0.14 -18.09 -6.01
N PHE A 68 1.25 -17.59 -5.44
CA PHE A 68 1.71 -16.23 -5.70
C PHE A 68 2.14 -16.04 -7.17
N TYR A 69 2.72 -17.07 -7.79
CA TYR A 69 3.04 -17.06 -9.22
C TYR A 69 1.78 -16.82 -10.06
N HIS A 70 0.72 -17.61 -9.82
CA HIS A 70 -0.55 -17.50 -10.55
C HIS A 70 -1.25 -16.18 -10.27
N ALA A 71 -1.28 -15.72 -9.02
CA ALA A 71 -1.90 -14.44 -8.66
C ALA A 71 -1.27 -13.25 -9.40
N VAL A 72 0.07 -13.24 -9.55
CA VAL A 72 0.78 -12.20 -10.33
C VAL A 72 0.54 -12.38 -11.83
N ALA A 73 0.58 -13.60 -12.35
CA ALA A 73 0.29 -13.88 -13.76
C ALA A 73 -1.13 -13.45 -14.14
N ASP A 74 -2.13 -13.76 -13.32
CA ASP A 74 -3.54 -13.46 -13.56
C ASP A 74 -3.83 -11.96 -13.63
N VAL A 75 -3.24 -11.14 -12.75
CA VAL A 75 -3.40 -9.68 -12.84
C VAL A 75 -2.76 -9.10 -14.13
N ILE A 76 -1.65 -9.66 -14.60
CA ILE A 76 -1.00 -9.29 -15.87
C ILE A 76 -1.84 -9.74 -17.08
N ARG A 77 -2.47 -10.91 -16.98
CA ARG A 77 -3.40 -11.42 -17.99
C ARG A 77 -4.67 -10.57 -18.05
N ALA A 78 -5.22 -10.15 -16.92
CA ALA A 78 -6.35 -9.24 -16.87
C ALA A 78 -6.03 -7.87 -17.47
N ASN A 79 -4.81 -7.34 -17.25
CA ASN A 79 -4.34 -6.14 -17.97
C ASN A 79 -4.36 -6.35 -19.48
N SER A 80 -3.86 -7.50 -19.96
CA SER A 80 -3.89 -7.85 -21.39
C SER A 80 -5.32 -7.96 -21.95
N LEU A 81 -6.24 -8.54 -21.18
CA LEU A 81 -7.66 -8.63 -21.54
C LEU A 81 -8.31 -7.25 -21.67
N LEU A 82 -8.10 -6.37 -20.68
CA LEU A 82 -8.60 -5.00 -20.73
C LEU A 82 -8.02 -4.24 -21.94
N ARG A 83 -6.73 -4.38 -22.21
CA ARG A 83 -6.05 -3.74 -23.35
C ARG A 83 -6.58 -4.19 -24.72
N ALA A 84 -7.10 -5.41 -24.82
CA ALA A 84 -7.68 -5.92 -26.06
C ALA A 84 -9.09 -5.38 -26.33
N SER A 85 -9.78 -4.86 -25.31
CA SER A 85 -11.12 -4.28 -25.47
C SER A 85 -11.06 -2.91 -26.15
N ARG A 86 -11.83 -2.74 -27.24
CA ARG A 86 -11.99 -1.43 -27.92
C ARG A 86 -12.68 -0.37 -27.04
N LEU A 87 -13.33 -0.79 -25.96
CA LEU A 87 -14.00 0.11 -25.01
C LEU A 87 -13.05 0.66 -23.94
N VAL A 88 -11.81 0.16 -23.87
CA VAL A 88 -10.83 0.55 -22.85
C VAL A 88 -9.65 1.23 -23.51
N ASN A 89 -9.26 2.40 -23.00
CA ASN A 89 -8.03 3.04 -23.43
C ASN A 89 -6.82 2.33 -22.82
N ALA A 90 -6.12 1.54 -23.65
CA ALA A 90 -4.97 0.73 -23.25
C ALA A 90 -3.81 1.53 -22.62
N LYS A 91 -3.73 2.85 -22.82
CA LYS A 91 -2.71 3.73 -22.21
C LYS A 91 -3.09 4.26 -20.82
N ARG A 92 -4.30 3.94 -20.33
CA ARG A 92 -4.88 4.51 -19.11
C ARG A 92 -5.39 3.45 -18.13
N ILE A 93 -4.74 2.28 -18.12
CA ILE A 93 -5.10 1.17 -17.21
C ILE A 93 -4.17 1.24 -16.00
N GLY A 94 -4.76 1.34 -14.81
CA GLY A 94 -4.04 1.22 -13.55
C GLY A 94 -4.35 -0.11 -12.85
N LEU A 95 -3.64 -0.36 -11.76
CA LEU A 95 -3.78 -1.55 -10.94
C LEU A 95 -3.90 -1.16 -9.46
N THR A 96 -4.80 -1.80 -8.72
CA THR A 96 -4.92 -1.61 -7.27
C THR A 96 -5.21 -2.93 -6.59
N GLY A 97 -4.74 -3.08 -5.35
CA GLY A 97 -4.86 -4.29 -4.57
C GLY A 97 -4.85 -3.97 -3.08
N ILE A 98 -5.63 -4.73 -2.31
CA ILE A 98 -5.81 -4.52 -0.87
C ILE A 98 -5.21 -5.71 -0.10
N SER A 99 -4.46 -5.44 0.97
CA SER A 99 -3.81 -6.45 1.82
C SER A 99 -2.87 -7.33 0.99
N TRP A 100 -3.06 -8.65 0.95
CA TRP A 100 -2.32 -9.53 0.03
C TRP A 100 -2.48 -9.16 -1.45
N GLY A 101 -3.62 -8.59 -1.84
CA GLY A 101 -3.74 -7.96 -3.16
C GLY A 101 -2.76 -6.80 -3.32
N GLY A 102 -2.52 -6.01 -2.27
CA GLY A 102 -1.50 -4.96 -2.23
C GLY A 102 -0.07 -5.50 -2.44
N THR A 103 0.22 -6.67 -1.85
CA THR A 103 1.47 -7.40 -2.07
C THR A 103 1.59 -7.86 -3.53
N VAL A 104 0.55 -8.48 -4.09
CA VAL A 104 0.52 -8.95 -5.49
C VAL A 104 0.71 -7.79 -6.47
N VAL A 105 -0.01 -6.67 -6.30
CA VAL A 105 0.11 -5.53 -7.22
C VAL A 105 1.46 -4.81 -7.10
N SER A 106 2.08 -4.84 -5.91
CA SER A 106 3.43 -4.32 -5.72
C SER A 106 4.46 -5.13 -6.50
N THR A 107 4.33 -6.45 -6.53
CA THR A 107 5.15 -7.33 -7.38
C THR A 107 4.86 -7.10 -8.86
N ALA A 108 3.58 -7.12 -9.26
CA ALA A 108 3.17 -6.94 -10.65
C ALA A 108 3.62 -5.58 -11.23
N ALA A 109 3.74 -4.54 -10.41
CA ALA A 109 4.28 -3.24 -10.82
C ALA A 109 5.72 -3.33 -11.34
N GLY A 110 6.55 -4.21 -10.78
CA GLY A 110 7.91 -4.44 -11.24
C GLY A 110 8.00 -5.34 -12.46
N VAL A 111 7.02 -6.22 -12.66
CA VAL A 111 7.01 -7.24 -13.71
C VAL A 111 6.35 -6.74 -15.01
N ASP A 112 5.24 -5.98 -14.91
CA ASP A 112 4.51 -5.49 -16.07
C ASP A 112 4.58 -3.95 -16.18
N PRO A 113 5.43 -3.40 -17.08
CA PRO A 113 5.61 -1.97 -17.22
C PRO A 113 4.42 -1.28 -17.92
N ARG A 114 3.40 -2.02 -18.37
CA ARG A 114 2.29 -1.48 -19.17
C ARG A 114 1.23 -0.75 -18.35
N PHE A 115 1.26 -0.83 -17.01
CA PHE A 115 0.35 -0.10 -16.14
C PHE A 115 0.67 1.40 -16.13
N ALA A 116 -0.37 2.22 -16.22
CA ALA A 116 -0.26 3.68 -16.12
C ALA A 116 0.03 4.13 -14.68
N PHE A 117 -0.48 3.41 -13.69
CA PHE A 117 -0.24 3.64 -12.26
C PHE A 117 -0.54 2.38 -11.44
N VAL A 118 0.02 2.28 -10.23
CA VAL A 118 -0.27 1.19 -9.28
C VAL A 118 -0.56 1.72 -7.87
N ILE A 119 -1.56 1.14 -7.20
CA ILE A 119 -2.01 1.56 -5.86
C ILE A 119 -2.07 0.36 -4.91
N PRO A 120 -0.97 0.02 -4.22
CA PRO A 120 -1.02 -0.94 -3.12
C PRO A 120 -1.66 -0.32 -1.87
N VAL A 121 -2.66 -1.01 -1.33
CA VAL A 121 -3.35 -0.66 -0.09
C VAL A 121 -3.01 -1.70 0.99
N TYR A 122 -2.43 -1.26 2.11
CA TYR A 122 -1.82 -2.04 3.19
C TYR A 122 -0.63 -2.92 2.79
N GLY A 123 -0.74 -3.72 1.73
CA GLY A 123 0.28 -4.71 1.34
C GLY A 123 1.64 -4.10 1.01
N ALA A 124 2.70 -4.76 1.48
CA ALA A 124 4.08 -4.30 1.39
C ALA A 124 5.03 -5.39 0.84
N GLY A 125 6.24 -4.97 0.46
CA GLY A 125 7.43 -5.82 0.45
C GLY A 125 8.17 -5.76 1.79
N PHE A 126 9.33 -6.41 1.86
CA PHE A 126 10.11 -6.58 3.09
C PHE A 126 9.31 -7.28 4.20
N ILE A 127 8.44 -8.22 3.83
CA ILE A 127 7.51 -8.87 4.78
C ILE A 127 8.30 -9.66 5.84
N HIS A 128 9.48 -10.14 5.46
CA HIS A 128 10.44 -10.79 6.34
C HIS A 128 11.04 -9.92 7.45
N GLU A 129 10.88 -8.60 7.36
CA GLU A 129 11.27 -7.65 8.40
C GLU A 129 10.10 -7.28 9.32
N SER A 130 8.91 -7.86 9.11
CA SER A 130 7.70 -7.59 9.89
C SER A 130 7.85 -7.99 11.36
N ASP A 131 7.35 -7.14 12.27
CA ASP A 131 7.22 -7.46 13.69
C ASP A 131 5.91 -8.20 14.05
N ASN A 132 5.11 -8.57 13.03
CA ASN A 132 3.85 -9.30 13.21
C ASN A 132 4.18 -10.77 13.46
N PRO A 133 3.87 -11.35 14.64
CA PRO A 133 4.20 -12.73 14.93
C PRO A 133 3.65 -13.74 13.92
N GLY A 134 2.47 -13.46 13.34
CA GLY A 134 1.84 -14.33 12.34
C GLY A 134 2.62 -14.43 11.03
N LEU A 135 3.29 -13.35 10.63
CA LEU A 135 4.17 -13.29 9.45
C LEU A 135 5.59 -13.70 9.80
N ALA A 136 6.15 -13.09 10.86
CA ALA A 136 7.52 -13.27 11.31
C ALA A 136 7.87 -14.74 11.59
N GLN A 137 6.89 -15.54 12.05
CA GLN A 137 7.11 -16.96 12.29
C GLN A 137 7.51 -17.75 11.04
N TRP A 138 7.14 -17.30 9.84
CA TRP A 138 7.44 -18.04 8.62
C TRP A 138 8.91 -18.01 8.24
N PHE A 139 9.60 -16.92 8.57
CA PHE A 139 10.96 -16.70 8.16
C PHE A 139 11.96 -17.42 9.09
N PRO A 140 13.24 -17.57 8.67
CA PRO A 140 14.23 -18.25 9.48
C PRO A 140 14.37 -17.65 10.89
N PRO A 141 14.69 -18.46 11.91
CA PRO A 141 15.02 -19.90 11.81
C PRO A 141 13.80 -20.83 11.96
N LYS A 142 12.56 -20.32 11.88
CA LYS A 142 11.36 -21.06 12.30
C LYS A 142 10.82 -21.98 11.22
N HIS A 143 9.99 -21.48 10.30
CA HIS A 143 9.35 -22.35 9.32
C HIS A 143 10.15 -22.47 8.03
N MET A 144 10.88 -21.43 7.60
CA MET A 144 11.70 -21.46 6.39
C MET A 144 13.15 -21.88 6.68
N THR A 145 13.69 -22.75 5.81
CA THR A 145 15.13 -22.97 5.69
C THR A 145 15.82 -21.73 5.09
N ALA A 146 17.15 -21.66 5.20
CA ALA A 146 17.92 -20.58 4.59
C ALA A 146 17.78 -20.54 3.05
N GLU A 147 17.59 -21.70 2.42
CA GLU A 147 17.38 -21.83 0.97
C GLU A 147 15.99 -21.33 0.57
N GLN A 148 14.92 -21.82 1.20
CA GLN A 148 13.55 -21.34 0.98
C GLN A 148 13.44 -19.83 1.19
N PHE A 149 14.11 -19.31 2.22
CA PHE A 149 14.12 -17.88 2.48
C PHE A 149 14.81 -17.06 1.39
N ARG A 150 15.93 -17.56 0.85
CA ARG A 150 16.63 -16.95 -0.28
C ARG A 150 15.75 -16.96 -1.52
N ASP A 151 15.07 -18.07 -1.77
CA ASP A 151 14.15 -18.24 -2.88
C ASP A 151 12.98 -17.24 -2.80
N TYR A 152 12.30 -17.22 -1.65
CA TYR A 152 11.24 -16.26 -1.35
C TYR A 152 11.68 -14.81 -1.57
N ARG A 153 12.84 -14.42 -1.05
CA ARG A 153 13.35 -13.04 -1.16
C ARG A 153 13.71 -12.63 -2.58
N THR A 154 13.99 -13.58 -3.47
CA THR A 154 14.38 -13.30 -4.86
C THR A 154 13.21 -13.37 -5.83
N LYS A 155 12.24 -14.26 -5.55
CA LYS A 155 11.10 -14.50 -6.44
C LYS A 155 9.81 -13.83 -5.99
N TRP A 156 9.48 -13.86 -4.70
CA TRP A 156 8.10 -13.63 -4.24
C TRP A 156 7.91 -12.38 -3.39
N ASP A 157 8.90 -11.94 -2.62
CA ASP A 157 8.81 -10.69 -1.87
C ASP A 157 8.75 -9.48 -2.83
N PRO A 158 7.77 -8.57 -2.71
CA PRO A 158 7.68 -7.39 -3.58
C PRO A 158 8.93 -6.51 -3.59
N SER A 159 9.76 -6.54 -2.54
CA SER A 159 11.03 -5.78 -2.49
C SER A 159 12.01 -6.16 -3.59
N ALA A 160 11.94 -7.37 -4.15
CA ALA A 160 12.75 -7.77 -5.29
C ALA A 160 12.31 -7.11 -6.61
N HIS A 161 11.02 -6.73 -6.70
CA HIS A 161 10.39 -6.29 -7.94
C HIS A 161 10.16 -4.78 -7.99
N LEU A 162 9.89 -4.16 -6.84
CA LEU A 162 9.65 -2.72 -6.72
C LEU A 162 10.73 -1.83 -7.39
N PRO A 163 12.04 -2.14 -7.36
CA PRO A 163 13.05 -1.34 -8.08
C PRO A 163 12.79 -1.19 -9.59
N TYR A 164 12.05 -2.13 -10.19
CA TYR A 164 11.68 -2.13 -11.60
C TYR A 164 10.35 -1.44 -11.89
N ALA A 165 9.54 -1.13 -10.87
CA ALA A 165 8.28 -0.41 -11.02
C ALA A 165 8.53 1.06 -11.41
N LYS A 166 8.41 1.41 -12.69
CA LYS A 166 8.72 2.77 -13.20
C LYS A 166 7.52 3.72 -13.27
N MET A 167 6.31 3.19 -13.21
CA MET A 167 5.08 3.99 -13.22
C MET A 167 4.88 4.73 -11.90
N PRO A 168 4.06 5.79 -11.88
CA PRO A 168 3.62 6.42 -10.64
C PRO A 168 2.91 5.44 -9.71
N MET A 169 3.22 5.49 -8.41
CA MET A 169 2.57 4.66 -7.40
C MET A 169 2.01 5.48 -6.23
N LEU A 170 0.85 5.08 -5.72
CA LEU A 170 0.28 5.58 -4.47
C LEU A 170 0.22 4.47 -3.43
N PHE A 171 0.99 4.60 -2.38
CA PHE A 171 1.03 3.68 -1.24
C PHE A 171 0.04 4.15 -0.17
N VAL A 172 -1.01 3.37 0.08
CA VAL A 172 -2.07 3.69 1.05
C VAL A 172 -2.02 2.75 2.25
N THR A 173 -1.90 3.26 3.48
CA THR A 173 -1.94 2.40 4.68
C THR A 173 -2.34 3.18 5.95
N SER A 174 -2.34 2.47 7.08
CA SER A 174 -2.44 3.02 8.42
C SER A 174 -1.09 3.00 9.15
N VAL A 175 -0.82 3.98 10.03
CA VAL A 175 0.33 3.89 10.96
C VAL A 175 0.20 2.73 11.95
N ALA A 176 -1.03 2.30 12.20
CA ALA A 176 -1.38 1.25 13.15
C ALA A 176 -1.87 -0.02 12.43
N ASP A 177 -1.50 -0.21 11.16
CA ASP A 177 -1.85 -1.43 10.45
C ASP A 177 -1.29 -2.67 11.18
N PRO A 178 -2.12 -3.67 11.53
CA PRO A 178 -1.70 -4.80 12.33
C PRO A 178 -1.03 -5.91 11.51
N VAL A 179 -1.12 -5.84 10.17
CA VAL A 179 -0.63 -6.90 9.27
C VAL A 179 0.69 -6.48 8.63
N PHE A 180 0.70 -5.33 7.96
CA PHE A 180 1.83 -4.75 7.24
C PHE A 180 2.23 -3.41 7.87
N GLN A 181 3.25 -3.46 8.71
CA GLN A 181 3.68 -2.33 9.52
C GLN A 181 4.16 -1.16 8.66
N ILE A 182 3.97 0.04 9.20
CA ILE A 182 4.30 1.29 8.52
C ILE A 182 5.77 1.41 8.11
N ASP A 183 6.70 0.75 8.79
CA ASP A 183 8.12 0.78 8.47
C ASP A 183 8.46 -0.03 7.21
N ILE A 184 7.98 -1.27 7.11
CA ILE A 184 8.14 -2.10 5.89
C ILE A 184 7.34 -1.53 4.72
N PHE A 185 6.19 -0.91 4.99
CA PHE A 185 5.38 -0.24 3.99
C PHE A 185 6.07 1.03 3.45
N ALA A 186 6.59 1.88 4.34
CA ALA A 186 7.37 3.06 3.94
C ALA A 186 8.68 2.67 3.24
N LYS A 187 9.32 1.57 3.67
CA LYS A 187 10.51 1.02 2.99
C LYS A 187 10.17 0.56 1.58
N SER A 188 9.02 -0.11 1.39
CA SER A 188 8.51 -0.50 0.07
C SER A 188 8.30 0.71 -0.84
N ALA A 189 7.66 1.77 -0.33
CA ALA A 189 7.43 3.00 -1.08
C ALA A 189 8.72 3.71 -1.52
N ARG A 190 9.79 3.63 -0.71
CA ARG A 190 11.12 4.20 -1.07
C ARG A 190 11.89 3.35 -2.07
N THR A 191 11.66 2.03 -2.10
CA THR A 191 12.35 1.08 -2.97
C THR A 191 11.79 1.09 -4.40
N ALA A 192 10.54 1.52 -4.57
CA ALA A 192 9.91 1.63 -5.88
C ALA A 192 10.76 2.49 -6.84
N GLY A 193 10.98 1.99 -8.06
CA GLY A 193 11.85 2.63 -9.05
C GLY A 193 11.28 3.88 -9.72
N GLY A 194 10.00 4.17 -9.49
CA GLY A 194 9.22 5.25 -10.09
C GLY A 194 8.72 6.25 -9.05
N PRO A 195 7.99 7.31 -9.47
CA PRO A 195 7.52 8.34 -8.56
C PRO A 195 6.49 7.79 -7.57
N THR A 196 6.75 7.92 -6.26
CA THR A 196 5.82 7.47 -5.23
C THR A 196 5.16 8.61 -4.46
N VAL A 197 3.94 8.35 -3.98
CA VAL A 197 3.23 9.18 -3.00
C VAL A 197 2.76 8.24 -1.88
N MET A 198 2.83 8.69 -0.63
CA MET A 198 2.27 7.96 0.49
C MET A 198 1.01 8.67 0.98
N CYS A 199 -0.07 7.91 1.15
CA CYS A 199 -1.26 8.33 1.89
C CYS A 199 -1.35 7.45 3.13
N VAL A 200 -1.00 8.02 4.28
CA VAL A 200 -1.04 7.29 5.55
C VAL A 200 -2.13 7.88 6.44
N ARG A 201 -3.02 7.02 6.93
CA ARG A 201 -4.16 7.40 7.75
C ARG A 201 -3.90 6.98 9.20
N PRO A 202 -4.13 7.85 10.19
CA PRO A 202 -3.99 7.48 11.59
C PRO A 202 -4.87 6.31 12.03
N TRP A 203 -6.08 6.19 11.45
CA TRP A 203 -7.13 5.29 11.94
C TRP A 203 -7.85 4.55 10.81
N MET A 204 -7.13 4.10 9.79
CA MET A 204 -7.71 3.22 8.76
C MET A 204 -7.65 1.78 9.25
N ILE A 205 -8.80 1.13 9.37
CA ILE A 205 -8.92 -0.28 9.76
C ILE A 205 -8.39 -1.15 8.61
N HIS A 206 -7.68 -2.24 8.93
CA HIS A 206 -7.25 -3.21 7.92
C HIS A 206 -8.45 -4.04 7.43
N GLY A 207 -9.05 -3.63 6.32
CA GLY A 207 -10.22 -4.29 5.78
C GLY A 207 -10.53 -3.87 4.34
N HIS A 208 -11.25 -4.71 3.60
CA HIS A 208 -11.56 -4.45 2.19
C HIS A 208 -12.43 -3.19 2.00
N GLY A 209 -13.52 -3.07 2.77
CA GLY A 209 -14.40 -1.89 2.73
C GLY A 209 -13.64 -0.59 3.01
N ASN A 210 -12.94 -0.54 4.15
CA ASN A 210 -12.09 0.59 4.50
C ASN A 210 -11.02 0.88 3.44
N GLY A 211 -10.45 -0.19 2.86
CA GLY A 211 -9.41 -0.16 1.84
C GLY A 211 -9.77 0.63 0.58
N TRP A 212 -11.06 0.71 0.21
CA TRP A 212 -11.52 1.47 -0.95
C TRP A 212 -12.48 2.63 -0.60
N ASP A 213 -13.07 2.66 0.59
CA ASP A 213 -14.01 3.72 0.99
C ASP A 213 -13.36 4.83 1.82
N ASP A 214 -12.40 4.49 2.69
CA ASP A 214 -11.83 5.48 3.62
C ASP A 214 -10.83 6.40 2.92
N ALA A 215 -10.12 5.92 1.89
CA ALA A 215 -9.05 6.64 1.21
C ALA A 215 -9.49 7.16 -0.17
N CYS A 216 -10.19 8.30 -0.21
CA CYS A 216 -10.63 8.93 -1.46
C CYS A 216 -9.46 9.32 -2.38
N GLU A 217 -8.26 9.52 -1.83
CA GLU A 217 -7.03 9.84 -2.54
C GLU A 217 -6.65 8.79 -3.60
N ILE A 218 -7.13 7.55 -3.45
CA ILE A 218 -7.00 6.49 -4.46
C ILE A 218 -7.53 6.95 -5.81
N TYR A 219 -8.72 7.56 -5.81
CA TYR A 219 -9.40 8.00 -7.02
C TYR A 219 -8.85 9.33 -7.53
N ASP A 220 -8.47 10.25 -6.62
CA ASP A 220 -7.82 11.50 -7.00
C ASP A 220 -6.47 11.24 -7.69
N PHE A 221 -5.69 10.30 -7.16
CA PHE A 221 -4.43 9.89 -7.76
C PHE A 221 -4.62 9.24 -9.14
N ALA A 222 -5.56 8.30 -9.26
CA ALA A 222 -5.90 7.71 -10.56
C ALA A 222 -6.30 8.78 -11.58
N ASN A 223 -7.19 9.70 -11.17
CA ASN A 223 -7.66 10.79 -12.03
C ASN A 223 -6.53 11.75 -12.40
N ASN A 224 -5.59 12.04 -11.49
CA ASN A 224 -4.41 12.82 -11.81
C ASN A 224 -3.59 12.17 -12.94
N VAL A 225 -3.28 10.87 -12.80
CA VAL A 225 -2.41 10.19 -13.75
C VAL A 225 -3.06 10.05 -15.13
N VAL A 226 -4.35 9.70 -15.20
CA VAL A 226 -4.98 9.33 -16.48
C VAL A 226 -6.07 10.26 -16.99
N LYS A 227 -6.54 11.22 -16.19
CA LYS A 227 -7.60 12.18 -16.56
C LYS A 227 -7.19 13.65 -16.41
N GLY A 228 -5.93 13.93 -16.05
CA GLY A 228 -5.45 15.30 -15.86
C GLY A 228 -5.98 15.98 -14.58
N GLY A 229 -6.43 15.19 -13.61
CA GLY A 229 -6.82 15.69 -12.29
C GLY A 229 -5.66 16.36 -11.53
N LYS A 230 -5.96 17.05 -10.43
CA LYS A 230 -4.93 17.72 -9.61
C LYS A 230 -4.02 16.69 -8.92
N PRO A 231 -2.70 16.91 -8.90
CA PRO A 231 -1.78 16.00 -8.22
C PRO A 231 -1.87 16.12 -6.70
N LEU A 232 -1.80 14.98 -6.03
CA LEU A 232 -1.59 14.93 -4.58
C LEU A 232 -0.30 15.67 -4.19
N PRO A 233 -0.26 16.36 -3.04
CA PRO A 233 0.95 16.98 -2.53
C PRO A 233 2.07 15.95 -2.36
N ARG A 234 3.28 16.32 -2.79
CA ARG A 234 4.49 15.54 -2.55
C ARG A 234 5.26 16.18 -1.42
N LEU A 235 5.46 15.44 -0.34
CA LEU A 235 6.26 15.87 0.81
C LEU A 235 7.67 15.28 0.69
N GLY A 236 8.68 16.08 0.99
CA GLY A 236 10.04 15.61 1.13
C GLY A 236 10.22 14.78 2.41
N ARG A 237 11.38 14.15 2.54
CA ARG A 237 11.76 13.49 3.78
C ARG A 237 11.91 14.54 4.91
N PRO A 238 11.21 14.38 6.04
CA PRO A 238 11.34 15.31 7.17
C PRO A 238 12.75 15.32 7.73
N ARG A 239 13.21 16.50 8.19
CA ARG A 239 14.49 16.70 8.87
C ARG A 239 14.24 17.27 10.26
N ILE A 240 15.06 16.86 11.21
CA ILE A 240 15.09 17.43 12.57
C ILE A 240 16.29 18.36 12.66
N ASP A 241 16.08 19.60 13.07
CA ASP A 241 17.17 20.48 13.49
C ASP A 241 17.83 19.92 14.77
N PRO A 242 19.15 19.64 14.78
CA PRO A 242 19.78 18.93 15.89
C PRO A 242 19.84 19.73 17.19
N ARG A 243 19.69 21.07 17.14
CA ARG A 243 19.78 21.94 18.32
C ARG A 243 18.40 22.22 18.92
N THR A 244 17.43 22.53 18.06
CA THR A 244 16.09 22.94 18.47
C THR A 244 15.09 21.79 18.46
N ARG A 245 15.44 20.68 17.80
CA ARG A 245 14.56 19.54 17.50
C ARG A 245 13.27 19.89 16.75
N ILE A 246 13.26 21.04 16.08
CA ILE A 246 12.17 21.45 15.20
C ILE A 246 12.20 20.59 13.93
N VAL A 247 11.04 20.04 13.57
CA VAL A 247 10.88 19.28 12.33
C VAL A 247 10.56 20.22 11.20
N GLN A 248 11.23 20.02 10.07
CA GLN A 248 10.95 20.71 8.82
C GLN A 248 10.77 19.70 7.70
N THR A 249 9.82 19.93 6.80
CA THR A 249 9.75 19.20 5.54
C THR A 249 9.40 20.12 4.37
N LYS A 250 10.05 19.90 3.24
CA LYS A 250 9.72 20.60 2.00
C LYS A 250 8.50 19.96 1.35
N TYR A 251 7.76 20.72 0.57
CA TYR A 251 6.69 20.17 -0.27
C TYR A 251 6.78 20.68 -1.71
N GLY A 252 6.23 19.89 -2.64
CA GLY A 252 6.21 20.21 -4.06
C GLY A 252 5.30 21.39 -4.41
N ALA A 253 5.16 21.70 -5.70
CA ALA A 253 4.40 22.86 -6.15
C ALA A 253 2.88 22.80 -5.83
N SER A 254 2.33 21.60 -5.61
CA SER A 254 0.92 21.44 -5.23
C SER A 254 0.72 21.81 -3.75
N ARG A 255 -0.03 22.89 -3.50
CA ARG A 255 -0.47 23.35 -2.17
C ARG A 255 -1.95 23.03 -1.92
N ASP A 256 -2.45 21.91 -2.42
CA ASP A 256 -3.85 21.50 -2.24
C ASP A 256 -4.08 20.86 -0.85
N PHE A 257 -3.80 21.61 0.22
CA PHE A 257 -4.00 21.19 1.60
C PHE A 257 -4.17 22.40 2.53
N THR A 258 -4.94 22.22 3.60
CA THR A 258 -5.30 23.26 4.56
C THR A 258 -4.54 23.15 5.89
N GLU A 259 -4.05 21.95 6.22
CA GLU A 259 -3.33 21.68 7.46
C GLU A 259 -2.12 20.78 7.24
N ALA A 260 -1.15 20.91 8.15
CA ALA A 260 0.04 20.06 8.18
C ALA A 260 0.41 19.70 9.62
N TRP A 261 0.71 18.44 9.91
CA TRP A 261 0.95 17.94 11.27
C TRP A 261 2.14 16.97 11.26
N VAL A 262 3.09 17.15 12.18
CA VAL A 262 4.04 16.07 12.52
C VAL A 262 3.28 15.05 13.35
N TYR A 263 3.38 13.79 12.97
CA TYR A 263 2.93 12.66 13.77
C TYR A 263 4.16 11.93 14.28
N TYR A 264 4.23 11.70 15.58
CA TYR A 264 5.40 11.10 16.20
C TYR A 264 5.01 10.11 17.30
N THR A 265 5.94 9.24 17.64
CA THR A 265 5.81 8.36 18.79
C THR A 265 7.11 8.29 19.57
N THR A 266 6.99 8.30 20.90
CA THR A 266 8.06 7.98 21.86
C THR A 266 7.95 6.54 22.36
N ALA A 267 6.86 5.84 22.03
CA ALA A 267 6.60 4.49 22.49
C ALA A 267 7.53 3.47 21.82
N GLY A 268 8.00 2.50 22.61
CA GLY A 268 8.68 1.30 22.12
C GLY A 268 7.71 0.16 21.80
N GLY A 269 8.25 -1.04 21.61
CA GLY A 269 7.45 -2.23 21.29
C GLY A 269 6.98 -2.28 19.83
N ARG A 270 6.01 -3.16 19.56
CA ARG A 270 5.47 -3.40 18.21
C ARG A 270 4.83 -2.15 17.63
N LEU A 271 5.06 -1.89 16.35
CA LEU A 271 4.60 -0.66 15.70
C LEU A 271 3.09 -0.45 15.80
N LYS A 272 2.30 -1.52 15.60
CA LYS A 272 0.84 -1.48 15.70
C LYS A 272 0.31 -1.04 17.07
N ASP A 273 1.09 -1.28 18.13
CA ASP A 273 0.71 -1.00 19.53
C ASP A 273 1.19 0.39 19.99
N ARG A 274 1.97 1.10 19.16
CA ARG A 274 2.53 2.40 19.53
C ARG A 274 1.45 3.48 19.50
N LYS A 275 1.36 4.24 20.58
CA LYS A 275 0.58 5.48 20.61
C LYS A 275 1.32 6.57 19.86
N TRP A 276 0.60 7.28 19.01
CA TRP A 276 1.10 8.41 18.23
C TRP A 276 0.48 9.71 18.73
N ALA A 277 1.29 10.76 18.79
CA ALA A 277 0.90 12.11 19.14
C ALA A 277 1.22 13.06 17.98
N PHE A 278 0.74 14.29 18.07
CA PHE A 278 0.82 15.26 16.99
C PHE A 278 1.35 16.62 17.41
N ILE A 279 2.05 17.26 16.48
CA ILE A 279 2.47 18.66 16.56
C ILE A 279 2.03 19.35 15.27
N ARG A 280 1.29 20.46 15.38
CA ARG A 280 0.87 21.23 14.21
C ARG A 280 2.10 21.83 13.50
N CYS A 281 2.02 21.98 12.18
CA CYS A 281 3.01 22.70 11.39
C CYS A 281 2.46 24.05 10.92
N LYS A 282 3.32 25.06 10.87
CA LYS A 282 3.11 26.27 10.07
C LYS A 282 3.35 25.92 8.60
N ILE A 283 2.46 26.38 7.72
CA ILE A 283 2.56 26.19 6.28
C ILE A 283 3.19 27.45 5.67
N GLY A 284 4.49 27.37 5.33
CA GLY A 284 5.19 28.39 4.55
C GLY A 284 4.98 28.19 3.05
N GLU A 285 5.71 28.92 2.20
CA GLU A 285 5.53 28.86 0.74
C GLU A 285 5.92 27.51 0.10
N ARG A 286 6.97 26.85 0.60
CA ARG A 286 7.45 25.54 0.11
C ARG A 286 7.99 24.64 1.23
N GLU A 287 7.68 24.99 2.47
CA GLU A 287 8.15 24.29 3.66
C GLU A 287 7.06 24.23 4.73
N LEU A 288 7.02 23.12 5.44
CA LEU A 288 6.20 22.88 6.62
C LEU A 288 7.15 22.85 7.82
N VAL A 289 6.83 23.63 8.86
CA VAL A 289 7.69 23.76 10.05
C VAL A 289 6.87 23.46 11.30
N ALA A 290 7.29 22.50 12.11
CA ALA A 290 6.63 22.17 13.37
C ALA A 290 6.57 23.39 14.31
N THR A 291 5.43 23.58 15.00
CA THR A 291 5.24 24.71 15.92
C THR A 291 6.01 24.55 17.23
N THR A 292 6.37 23.33 17.59
CA THR A 292 7.12 23.00 18.81
C THR A 292 8.17 21.92 18.53
N PRO A 293 9.23 21.84 19.35
CA PRO A 293 10.22 20.76 19.27
C PRO A 293 9.60 19.38 19.38
N LEU A 294 10.16 18.39 18.67
CA LEU A 294 9.84 16.98 18.95
C LEU A 294 10.32 16.61 20.37
N PRO A 295 9.53 15.89 21.18
CA PRO A 295 9.95 15.44 22.50
C PRO A 295 11.16 14.51 22.46
N GLU A 296 12.06 14.65 23.43
CA GLU A 296 13.16 13.70 23.62
C GLU A 296 12.66 12.25 23.68
N GLY A 297 13.48 11.32 23.21
CA GLY A 297 13.10 9.91 23.13
C GLY A 297 12.13 9.56 21.99
N THR A 298 11.78 10.51 21.11
CA THR A 298 11.04 10.21 19.86
C THR A 298 11.73 9.07 19.11
N LYS A 299 10.97 8.02 18.78
CA LYS A 299 11.44 6.80 18.11
C LYS A 299 11.13 6.80 16.62
N ALA A 300 10.00 7.38 16.23
CA ALA A 300 9.65 7.55 14.82
C ALA A 300 8.72 8.74 14.64
N PHE A 301 8.76 9.35 13.46
CA PHE A 301 7.86 10.42 13.07
C PHE A 301 7.70 10.53 11.55
N LEU A 302 6.62 11.17 11.12
CA LEU A 302 6.38 11.61 9.74
C LEU A 302 5.56 12.90 9.74
N VAL A 303 5.38 13.52 8.57
CA VAL A 303 4.54 14.71 8.40
C VAL A 303 3.35 14.38 7.52
N TYR A 304 2.17 14.80 7.95
CA TYR A 304 0.93 14.74 7.20
C TYR A 304 0.56 16.10 6.65
N VAL A 305 -0.11 16.08 5.51
CA VAL A 305 -0.96 17.18 5.07
C VAL A 305 -2.40 16.72 4.91
N PHE A 306 -3.32 17.59 5.31
CA PHE A 306 -4.75 17.32 5.27
C PHE A 306 -5.46 18.33 4.38
N LYS A 307 -6.53 17.88 3.76
CA LYS A 307 -7.41 18.70 2.93
C LYS A 307 -8.78 18.77 3.58
N ASP A 308 -9.38 19.96 3.57
CA ASP A 308 -10.79 20.10 3.91
C ASP A 308 -11.65 19.60 2.74
N VAL A 309 -12.55 18.67 3.05
CA VAL A 309 -13.50 18.09 2.11
C VAL A 309 -14.89 18.29 2.69
N GLY A 310 -15.43 19.51 2.52
CA GLY A 310 -16.78 19.84 2.94
C GLY A 310 -16.94 19.88 4.46
N GLY A 311 -15.97 20.45 5.18
CA GLY A 311 -15.97 20.51 6.64
C GLY A 311 -15.44 19.25 7.33
N HIS A 312 -14.99 18.25 6.56
CA HIS A 312 -14.31 17.07 7.07
C HIS A 312 -12.83 17.06 6.66
N ARG A 313 -11.98 16.64 7.58
CA ARG A 313 -10.54 16.54 7.35
C ARG A 313 -10.19 15.21 6.65
N SER A 314 -9.65 15.26 5.43
CA SER A 314 -9.09 14.09 4.73
C SER A 314 -7.56 14.07 4.79
N ASN A 315 -7.00 12.89 5.04
CA ASN A 315 -5.56 12.62 5.03
C ASN A 315 -5.04 12.55 3.60
N HIS A 316 -4.63 13.70 3.08
CA HIS A 316 -4.37 13.87 1.65
C HIS A 316 -3.02 13.28 1.21
N SER A 317 -1.96 13.47 1.99
CA SER A 317 -0.63 12.92 1.70
C SER A 317 0.24 12.88 2.96
N ALA A 318 1.27 12.04 2.94
CA ALA A 318 2.23 11.83 3.99
C ALA A 318 3.66 11.87 3.46
N SER A 319 4.59 12.28 4.29
CA SER A 319 6.02 12.19 4.02
C SER A 319 6.55 10.78 4.26
N ASP A 320 7.82 10.56 3.92
CA ASP A 320 8.56 9.40 4.40
C ASP A 320 8.51 9.29 5.93
N LEU A 321 8.45 8.04 6.41
CA LEU A 321 8.69 7.70 7.81
C LEU A 321 10.17 7.88 8.16
N VAL A 322 10.43 8.62 9.23
CA VAL A 322 11.77 8.74 9.82
C VAL A 322 11.79 7.94 11.12
N VAL A 323 12.60 6.88 11.16
CA VAL A 323 12.93 6.16 12.39
C VAL A 323 14.17 6.83 13.00
N VAL A 324 14.05 7.26 14.24
CA VAL A 324 15.14 7.87 15.00
C VAL A 324 15.89 6.74 15.69
N SER A 325 17.04 6.37 15.13
CA SER A 325 17.99 5.49 15.81
C SER A 325 18.41 6.17 17.12
N SER A 326 18.34 5.44 18.24
CA SER A 326 19.05 5.87 19.44
C SER A 326 20.53 6.02 19.07
N PRO A 327 21.27 7.02 19.55
CA PRO A 327 22.73 6.96 19.50
C PRO A 327 23.15 5.61 20.11
N PRO A 328 24.19 4.94 19.56
CA PRO A 328 24.75 3.76 20.20
C PRO A 328 25.05 4.14 21.66
N ARG A 329 24.54 3.32 22.58
CA ARG A 329 24.80 3.48 24.01
C ARG A 329 26.25 3.18 24.32
#